data_AF-A0A526V9F3-F1
#
_entry.id   AF-A0A526V9F3-F1
#
_cell.length_a   1.000
_cell.length_b   1.000
_cell.length_c   1.000
_cell.angle_alpha   90.00
_cell.angle_beta   90.00
_cell.angle_gamma   90.00
#
_symmetry.space_group_name_H-M   'P 1'
#
loop_
_entity.id
_entity.type
_entity.pdbx_description
1 polymer ?
#
loop_
_entity_poly.entity_id
_entity_poly.type
_entity_poly.pdbx_seq_one_letter_code
_entity_poly.pdbx_strand_id
1 'polypeptide(L)'
;FWSHRGERCTFDTMIEEFGLESGALDRLALIVRAADTASLDLVPQAAGFLAASLGLSRMFRDDLEQLEAGMLLYDAFFRWCRDATEETHNWPAAGKPS
;
A
#
# COMPACT_ATOMS: atom_id res chain seq x y z
N PHE A 1 14.11 9.78 14.26
CA PHE A 1 14.80 8.53 13.92
C PHE A 1 13.84 7.72 13.05
N TRP A 2 13.62 8.13 11.80
CA TRP A 2 12.67 7.51 10.87
C TRP A 2 13.31 7.60 9.49
N SER A 3 13.85 6.48 9.01
CA SER A 3 14.62 6.41 7.77
C SER A 3 14.70 4.97 7.29
N HIS A 4 15.34 4.78 6.13
CA HIS A 4 15.61 3.47 5.58
C HIS A 4 16.64 2.74 6.43
N ARG A 5 16.51 1.41 6.51
CA ARG A 5 17.44 0.53 7.22
C ARG A 5 17.78 -0.66 6.33
N GLY A 6 18.93 -0.58 5.67
CA GLY A 6 19.30 -1.55 4.63
C GLY A 6 18.31 -1.49 3.47
N GLU A 7 17.71 -2.63 3.14
CA GLU A 7 16.69 -2.76 2.08
C GLU A 7 15.27 -2.37 2.54
N ARG A 8 15.08 -2.03 3.83
CA ARG A 8 13.79 -1.66 4.41
C ARG A 8 13.52 -0.16 4.27
N CYS A 9 12.29 0.20 3.90
CA CYS A 9 11.85 1.58 3.82
C CYS A 9 11.46 2.14 5.21
N THR A 10 11.12 3.42 5.27
CA THR A 10 10.70 4.06 6.53
C THR A 10 9.44 3.41 7.11
N PHE A 11 8.52 2.93 6.28
CA PHE A 11 7.29 2.25 6.72
C PHE A 11 7.57 0.94 7.44
N ASP A 12 8.52 0.14 6.94
CA ASP A 12 8.98 -1.08 7.61
C ASP A 12 9.57 -0.78 9.00
N THR A 13 10.36 0.29 9.09
CA THR A 13 10.93 0.75 10.36
C THR A 13 9.82 1.13 11.34
N MET A 14 8.75 1.80 10.89
CA MET A 14 7.63 2.14 11.76
C MET A 14 6.92 0.89 12.30
N ILE A 15 6.63 -0.10 11.44
CA ILE A 15 6.00 -1.36 11.86
C ILE A 15 6.82 -2.05 12.94
N GLU A 16 8.14 -2.15 12.74
CA GLU A 16 9.07 -2.76 13.70
C GLU A 16 9.11 -2.00 15.04
N GLU A 17 9.32 -0.68 14.99
CA GLU A 17 9.48 0.15 16.20
C GLU A 17 8.18 0.28 17.00
N PHE A 18 7.02 0.19 16.34
CA PHE A 18 5.71 0.17 17.01
C PHE A 18 5.27 -1.23 17.45
N GLY A 19 6.02 -2.30 17.12
CA GLY A 19 5.68 -3.67 17.48
C GLY A 19 4.36 -4.15 16.85
N LEU A 20 4.08 -3.71 15.62
CA LEU A 20 2.85 -4.07 14.92
C LEU A 20 3.03 -5.41 14.19
N GLU A 21 2.25 -6.41 14.58
CA GLU A 21 2.32 -7.75 14.00
C GLU A 21 1.00 -8.11 13.32
N SER A 22 1.00 -8.21 11.99
CA SER A 22 -0.17 -8.59 11.20
C SER A 22 0.23 -8.99 9.78
N GLY A 23 -0.22 -10.16 9.32
CA GLY A 23 0.04 -10.60 7.94
C GLY A 23 -0.52 -9.65 6.87
N ALA A 24 -1.55 -8.85 7.19
CA ALA A 24 -2.05 -7.81 6.30
C ALA A 24 -1.09 -6.61 6.23
N LEU A 25 -0.49 -6.22 7.36
CA LEU A 25 0.54 -5.18 7.41
C LEU A 25 1.82 -5.63 6.70
N ASP A 26 2.22 -6.90 6.84
CA ASP A 26 3.40 -7.44 6.16
C ASP A 26 3.27 -7.35 4.64
N ARG A 27 2.09 -7.68 4.10
CA ARG A 27 1.79 -7.53 2.67
C ARG A 27 1.81 -6.06 2.23
N LEU A 28 1.19 -5.18 3.01
CA LEU A 28 1.21 -3.74 2.72
C LEU A 28 2.63 -3.19 2.73
N ALA A 29 3.44 -3.60 3.70
CA ALA A 29 4.83 -3.19 3.83
C ALA A 29 5.66 -3.60 2.61
N LEU A 30 5.43 -4.80 2.07
CA LEU A 30 6.07 -5.27 0.84
C LEU A 30 5.72 -4.38 -0.37
N ILE A 31 4.46 -3.97 -0.51
CA ILE A 31 4.01 -3.06 -1.58
C ILE A 31 4.68 -1.69 -1.45
N VAL A 32 4.64 -1.10 -0.25
CA VAL A 32 5.21 0.21 0.04
C VAL A 32 6.73 0.19 -0.20
N ARG A 33 7.42 -0.82 0.31
CA ARG A 33 8.86 -0.99 0.12
C ARG A 33 9.23 -1.12 -1.34
N ALA A 34 8.50 -1.92 -2.12
CA ALA A 34 8.75 -2.09 -3.54
C ALA A 34 8.60 -0.77 -4.31
N ALA A 35 7.57 0.01 -4.00
CA ALA A 35 7.34 1.33 -4.58
C ALA A 35 8.44 2.34 -4.20
N ASP A 36 8.80 2.39 -2.92
CA ASP A 36 9.74 3.37 -2.35
C ASP A 36 11.20 3.10 -2.74
N THR A 37 11.56 1.83 -2.97
CA THR A 37 12.91 1.41 -3.41
C THR A 37 13.03 1.22 -4.92
N ALA A 38 12.01 1.58 -5.70
CA ALA A 38 11.93 1.37 -7.14
C ALA A 38 12.08 -0.11 -7.60
N SER A 39 11.82 -1.06 -6.71
CA SER A 39 11.84 -2.51 -6.99
C SER A 39 10.44 -3.00 -7.41
N LEU A 40 9.89 -2.40 -8.47
CA LEU A 40 8.48 -2.55 -8.83
C LEU A 40 8.05 -3.97 -9.21
N ASP A 41 8.98 -4.82 -9.65
CA ASP A 41 8.71 -6.20 -10.01
C ASP A 41 8.59 -7.14 -8.78
N LEU A 42 8.85 -6.62 -7.57
CA LEU A 42 8.77 -7.41 -6.33
C LEU A 42 7.34 -7.86 -6.03
N VAL A 43 6.35 -7.00 -6.30
CA VAL A 43 4.92 -7.32 -6.22
C VAL A 43 4.14 -6.57 -7.29
N PRO A 44 3.14 -7.19 -7.97
CA PRO A 44 2.40 -6.56 -9.06
C PRO A 44 1.75 -5.22 -8.71
N GLN A 45 1.38 -5.05 -7.44
CA GLN A 45 0.67 -3.87 -6.92
C GLN A 45 1.58 -2.65 -6.75
N ALA A 46 2.91 -2.82 -6.72
CA ALA A 46 3.87 -1.75 -6.42
C ALA A 46 3.81 -0.60 -7.44
N ALA A 47 3.77 -0.91 -8.73
CA ALA A 47 3.73 0.11 -9.78
C ALA A 47 2.46 0.97 -9.71
N GLY A 48 1.31 0.35 -9.41
CA GLY A 48 0.05 1.05 -9.23
C GLY A 48 0.05 1.96 -8.00
N PHE A 49 0.59 1.46 -6.88
CA PHE A 49 0.75 2.23 -5.65
C PHE A 49 1.67 3.45 -5.85
N LEU A 50 2.80 3.27 -6.56
CA LEU A 50 3.71 4.35 -6.91
C LEU A 50 3.03 5.39 -7.81
N ALA A 51 2.31 4.95 -8.84
CA ALA A 51 1.60 5.85 -9.75
C ALA A 51 0.55 6.70 -9.01
N ALA A 52 -0.23 6.11 -8.12
CA ALA A 52 -1.19 6.84 -7.29
C ALA A 52 -0.50 7.84 -6.34
N SER A 53 0.57 7.42 -5.67
CA SER A 53 1.36 8.27 -4.76
C SER A 53 1.98 9.48 -5.46
N LEU A 54 2.55 9.30 -6.65
CA LEU A 54 3.08 10.39 -7.48
C LEU A 54 1.95 11.30 -7.99
N GLY A 55 0.78 10.76 -8.30
CA GLY A 55 -0.40 11.56 -8.64
C GLY A 55 -0.81 12.48 -7.50
N LEU A 56 -0.92 11.95 -6.28
CA LEU A 56 -1.21 12.73 -5.08
C LEU A 56 -0.17 13.84 -4.85
N SER A 57 1.12 13.56 -5.02
CA SER A 57 2.19 14.57 -4.86
C SER A 57 2.15 15.68 -5.91
N ARG A 58 1.42 15.49 -7.02
CA ARG A 58 1.19 16.52 -8.04
C ARG A 58 -0.12 17.27 -7.83
N MET A 59 -1.07 16.68 -7.12
CA MET A 59 -2.34 17.31 -6.76
C MET A 59 -2.21 18.23 -5.54
N PHE A 60 -1.38 17.84 -4.57
CA PHE A 60 -1.21 18.56 -3.31
C PHE A 60 0.23 19.07 -3.18
N ARG A 61 0.38 20.37 -2.88
CA ARG A 61 1.69 21.01 -2.66
C ARG A 61 2.07 21.02 -1.18
N ASP A 62 1.07 20.99 -0.30
CA ASP A 62 1.27 20.90 1.14
C ASP A 62 1.36 19.44 1.56
N ASP A 63 2.39 19.11 2.33
CA ASP A 63 2.68 17.73 2.73
C ASP A 63 1.61 17.16 3.66
N LEU A 64 0.97 17.97 4.51
CA LEU A 64 -0.08 17.51 5.42
C LEU A 64 -1.37 17.23 4.67
N GLU A 65 -1.73 18.09 3.71
CA GLU A 65 -2.87 17.83 2.82
C GLU A 65 -2.65 16.58 1.97
N GLN A 66 -1.43 16.39 1.43
CA GLN A 66 -1.09 15.18 0.70
C GLN A 66 -1.18 13.93 1.57
N LEU A 67 -0.67 14.01 2.81
CA LEU A 67 -0.73 12.92 3.77
C LEU A 67 -2.16 12.54 4.08
N GLU A 68 -3.03 13.51 4.39
CA GLU A 68 -4.45 13.27 4.68
C GLU A 68 -5.16 12.61 3.49
N ALA A 69 -4.93 13.10 2.27
CA ALA A 69 -5.47 12.48 1.06
C ALA A 69 -4.92 11.06 0.83
N GLY A 70 -3.66 10.83 1.19
CA GLY A 70 -3.00 9.53 1.12
C GLY A 70 -3.53 8.51 2.12
N MET A 71 -4.05 8.92 3.28
CA MET A 71 -4.54 7.97 4.30
C MET A 71 -5.60 7.02 3.75
N LEU A 72 -6.55 7.53 2.96
CA LEU A 72 -7.57 6.68 2.34
C LEU A 72 -6.97 5.66 1.36
N LEU A 73 -5.90 6.03 0.64
CA LEU A 73 -5.19 5.10 -0.26
C LEU A 73 -4.53 3.97 0.56
N TYR A 74 -3.85 4.32 1.65
CA TYR A 74 -3.27 3.32 2.56
C TYR A 74 -4.35 2.42 3.17
N ASP A 75 -5.48 2.97 3.62
CA ASP A 75 -6.60 2.19 4.16
C ASP A 75 -7.20 1.23 3.13
N ALA A 76 -7.36 1.67 1.88
CA ALA A 76 -7.86 0.84 0.79
C ALA A 76 -6.91 -0.33 0.50
N PHE A 77 -5.60 -0.07 0.41
CA PHE A 77 -4.60 -1.12 0.22
C PHE A 77 -4.49 -2.05 1.42
N PHE A 78 -4.60 -1.53 2.64
CA PHE A 78 -4.63 -2.34 3.86
C PHE A 78 -5.83 -3.29 3.87
N ARG A 79 -7.04 -2.78 3.56
CA ARG A 79 -8.25 -3.60 3.45
C ARG A 79 -8.14 -4.63 2.34
N TRP A 80 -7.54 -4.28 1.21
CA TRP A 80 -7.26 -5.24 0.15
C TRP A 80 -6.30 -6.34 0.63
N CYS A 81 -5.20 -5.98 1.27
CA CYS A 81 -4.23 -6.92 1.85
C CYS A 81 -4.83 -7.85 2.91
N ARG A 82 -5.85 -7.38 3.65
CA ARG A 82 -6.52 -8.13 4.71
C ARG A 82 -7.57 -9.09 4.17
N ASP A 83 -8.46 -8.61 3.29
CA ASP A 83 -9.73 -9.31 2.98
C ASP A 83 -10.01 -9.54 1.48
N ALA A 84 -9.30 -8.90 0.55
CA ALA A 84 -9.70 -8.89 -0.87
C ALA A 84 -8.60 -9.35 -1.85
N THR A 85 -7.52 -9.96 -1.36
CA THR A 85 -6.43 -10.45 -2.24
C THR A 85 -6.84 -11.54 -3.23
N GLU A 86 -7.91 -12.29 -2.94
CA GLU A 86 -8.44 -13.36 -3.81
C GLU A 86 -9.56 -12.89 -4.74
N GLU A 87 -10.08 -11.67 -4.53
CA GLU A 87 -11.16 -11.12 -5.35
C GLU A 87 -10.57 -10.54 -6.64
N THR A 88 -10.74 -11.27 -7.73
CA THR A 88 -10.75 -10.67 -9.06
C THR A 88 -12.17 -10.16 -9.28
N HIS A 89 -12.34 -8.88 -9.66
CA HIS A 89 -13.67 -8.28 -9.89
C HIS A 89 -14.45 -9.15 -10.90
N ASN A 90 -15.23 -10.09 -10.38
CA ASN A 90 -15.89 -11.13 -11.16
C ASN A 90 -17.22 -10.56 -11.65
N TRP A 91 -17.15 -9.75 -12.71
CA TRP A 91 -18.31 -9.31 -13.45
C TRP A 91 -18.51 -10.18 -14.72
N PRO A 92 -19.73 -10.72 -14.95
CA PRO A 92 -20.91 -10.63 -14.10
C PRO A 92 -20.79 -11.54 -12.87
N ALA A 93 -21.25 -11.05 -11.72
CA ALA A 93 -21.35 -11.88 -10.51
C ALA A 93 -22.22 -13.10 -10.84
N ALA A 94 -21.72 -14.31 -10.55
CA ALA A 94 -22.43 -15.55 -10.85
C ALA A 94 -23.89 -15.44 -10.40
N GLY A 95 -24.81 -15.55 -11.37
CA GLY A 95 -26.25 -15.36 -11.15
C GLY A 95 -26.74 -16.24 -10.01
N LYS A 96 -27.59 -15.68 -9.14
CA LYS A 96 -28.27 -16.45 -8.10
C LYS A 96 -28.96 -17.66 -8.75
N PRO A 97 -28.77 -18.90 -8.24
CA PRO A 97 -29.56 -20.02 -8.72
C PRO A 97 -31.04 -19.77 -8.41
N SER A 98 -31.88 -20.06 -9.41
CA SER A 98 -33.35 -19.95 -9.40
C SER A 98 -34.00 -20.85 -8.36
#